data_AF-A0A419T771-F1
#
_entry.id   AF-A0A419T771-F1
#
_cell.length_a   1.000
_cell.length_b   1.000
_cell.length_c   1.000
_cell.angle_alpha   90.00
_cell.angle_beta   90.00
_cell.angle_gamma   90.00
#
_symmetry.space_group_name_H-M   'P 1'
#
loop_
_entity.id
_entity.type
_entity.pdbx_description
1 polymer ?
#
loop_
_entity_poly.entity_id
_entity_poly.type
_entity_poly.pdbx_seq_one_letter_code
_entity_poly.pdbx_strand_id
1 'polypeptide(L)' 'MWTAVHVVEGKKTAKEIEKRLIEEGFLVKVEPFSKDGNRELYKVLAPEFEAEEVQSVILDLGF' A
#
# COMPACT_ATOMS: atom_id res chain seq x y z
N MET A 1 2.36 -15.80 -0.28
CA MET A 1 2.35 -15.07 1.01
C MET A 1 1.91 -13.62 0.73
N TRP A 2 1.56 -12.81 1.74
CA TRP A 2 1.36 -11.37 1.56
C TRP A 2 2.65 -10.63 1.93
N THR A 3 3.10 -9.74 1.05
CA THR A 3 4.35 -8.99 1.19
C THR A 3 4.06 -7.50 1.29
N ALA A 4 4.69 -6.81 2.24
CA ALA A 4 4.56 -5.37 2.35
C ALA A 4 5.43 -4.69 1.29
N VAL A 5 4.80 -3.91 0.42
CA VAL A 5 5.47 -3.27 -0.73
C VAL A 5 5.70 -1.78 -0.52
N HIS A 6 4.92 -1.15 0.38
CA HIS A 6 5.00 0.28 0.65
C HIS A 6 4.46 0.62 2.05
N VAL A 7 4.97 1.70 2.64
CA VAL A 7 4.54 2.22 3.96
C VAL A 7 4.20 3.68 3.81
N VAL A 8 3.02 4.07 4.28
CA VAL A 8 2.55 5.46 4.22
C VAL A 8 2.00 5.94 5.54
N GLU A 9 2.09 7.25 5.76
CA GLU A 9 1.44 7.93 6.87
C GLU A 9 0.00 8.28 6.53
N GLY A 10 -0.91 7.98 7.46
CA GLY A 10 -2.31 8.35 7.38
C GLY A 10 -3.17 7.32 6.64
N LYS A 11 -4.32 7.01 7.25
CA LYS A 11 -5.31 6.08 6.70
C LYS A 11 -5.83 6.54 5.34
N LYS A 12 -5.96 7.85 5.14
CA LYS A 12 -6.51 8.44 3.92
C LYS A 12 -5.63 8.14 2.71
N THR A 13 -4.33 8.44 2.80
CA THR A 13 -3.35 8.15 1.75
C THR A 13 -3.27 6.66 1.47
N ALA A 14 -3.22 5.83 2.52
CA ALA A 14 -3.19 4.38 2.35
C ALA A 14 -4.41 3.85 1.59
N LYS A 15 -5.61 4.34 1.91
CA LYS A 15 -6.85 3.96 1.20
C LYS A 15 -6.93 4.51 -0.23
N GLU A 16 -6.32 5.65 -0.50
CA GLU A 16 -6.21 6.17 -1.87
C GLU A 16 -5.32 5.27 -2.73
N ILE A 17 -4.15 4.87 -2.22
CA ILE A 17 -3.25 3.93 -2.90
C ILE A 17 -3.96 2.60 -3.14
N GLU A 18 -4.59 2.03 -2.11
CA GLU A 18 -5.36 0.78 -2.22
C GLU A 18 -6.41 0.86 -3.34
N LYS A 19 -7.17 1.96 -3.40
CA LYS A 19 -8.20 2.15 -4.41
C LYS A 19 -7.59 2.20 -5.82
N ARG A 20 -6.54 3.00 -6.03
CA ARG A 20 -5.93 3.14 -7.36
C ARG A 20 -5.33 1.82 -7.85
N LEU A 21 -4.70 1.06 -6.97
CA LEU A 21 -4.16 -0.27 -7.32
C LEU A 21 -5.26 -1.28 -7.65
N ILE A 22 -6.39 -1.25 -6.94
CA ILE A 22 -7.56 -2.08 -7.27
C ILE A 22 -8.16 -1.66 -8.62
N GLU A 23 -8.21 -0.36 -8.93
CA GLU A 23 -8.68 0.14 -10.24
C GLU A 23 -7.80 -0.33 -11.40
N GLU A 24 -6.49 -0.53 -11.17
CA GLU A 24 -5.55 -1.13 -12.13
C GLU A 24 -5.65 -2.68 -12.20
N GLY A 25 -6.43 -3.31 -11.32
CA GLY A 25 -6.68 -4.75 -11.31
C GLY A 25 -5.83 -5.56 -10.34
N PHE A 26 -5.00 -4.92 -9.51
CA PHE A 26 -4.19 -5.62 -8.51
C PHE A 26 -5.00 -6.04 -7.28
N LEU A 27 -4.65 -7.20 -6.74
CA LEU A 27 -5.12 -7.62 -5.43
C LEU A 27 -4.24 -6.99 -4.34
N VAL A 28 -4.75 -6.02 -3.60
CA VAL A 28 -4.01 -5.38 -2.50
C VAL A 28 -4.85 -5.24 -1.24
N LYS A 29 -4.19 -5.08 -0.10
CA LYS A 29 -4.84 -4.70 1.16
C LYS A 29 -3.98 -3.74 1.96
N VAL A 30 -4.63 -2.91 2.77
CA VAL A 30 -3.98 -1.99 3.69
C VAL A 30 -4.20 -2.38 5.13
N GLU A 31 -3.13 -2.38 5.92
CA GLU A 31 -3.16 -2.71 7.35
C GLU A 31 -2.42 -1.66 8.19
N PRO A 32 -2.91 -1.34 9.41
CA PRO A 32 -2.16 -0.48 10.32
C PRO A 32 -0.84 -1.15 10.70
N PHE A 33 0.24 -0.39 10.69
CA PHE A 33 1.58 -0.89 10.98
C PHE A 33 2.14 -0.40 12.30
N SER A 34 2.03 0.90 12.55
CA SER A 34 2.58 1.52 13.76
C SER A 34 1.85 2.82 14.06
N LYS A 35 1.85 3.18 15.34
CA LYS A 35 1.31 4.45 15.82
C LYS A 35 2.32 5.08 16.76
N ASP A 36 2.87 6.22 16.36
CA ASP A 36 3.79 7.00 17.19
C ASP A 36 3.22 8.40 17.39
N GLY A 37 2.72 8.66 18.60
CA GLY A 37 1.97 9.87 18.92
C GLY A 37 0.77 10.08 17.99
N ASN A 38 0.82 11.15 17.20
CA ASN A 38 -0.21 11.51 16.23
C ASN A 38 -0.02 10.90 14.84
N ARG A 39 1.08 10.18 14.60
CA ARG A 39 1.38 9.57 13.29
C ARG A 39 0.91 8.13 13.28
N GLU A 40 0.02 7.81 12.36
CA GLU A 40 -0.48 6.46 12.12
C GLU A 40 0.08 5.97 10.79
N LEU A 41 0.96 4.98 10.84
CA LEU A 41 1.57 4.36 9.66
C LEU A 41 0.76 3.15 9.23
N TYR A 42 0.64 2.98 7.92
CA TYR A 42 -0.07 1.89 7.27
C TYR A 42 0.84 1.21 6.25
N LYS A 43 0.71 -0.11 6.13
CA LYS A 43 1.39 -0.91 5.12
C LYS A 43 0.42 -1.24 3.99
N VAL A 44 0.90 -1.08 2.76
CA VAL A 44 0.26 -1.64 1.56
C VAL A 44 0.87 -3.00 1.32
N LEU A 45 0.01 -4.01 1.18
CA LEU A 45 0.39 -5.40 1.01
C LEU A 45 -0.13 -5.92 -0.33
N ALA A 46 0.70 -6.70 -1.01
CA ALA A 46 0.36 -7.40 -2.24
C ALA A 46 0.71 -8.90 -2.11
N PRO A 47 0.11 -9.79 -2.91
CA PRO A 47 0.60 -11.14 -3.09
C PRO A 47 2.07 -11.12 -3.49
N GLU A 48 2.86 -12.03 -2.92
CA GLU A 48 4.31 -12.10 -3.15
C GLU A 48 4.71 -12.14 -4.63
N PHE A 49 3.93 -12.81 -5.47
CA PHE A 49 4.18 -12.92 -6.90
C PHE A 49 3.88 -11.64 -7.70
N GLU A 50 3.11 -10.70 -7.13
CA GLU A 50 2.79 -9.38 -7.71
C GLU A 50 3.57 -8.24 -7.03
N ALA A 51 4.37 -8.54 -6.00
CA ALA A 51 4.93 -7.54 -5.11
C ALA A 51 5.83 -6.50 -5.83
N GLU A 52 6.67 -6.96 -6.76
CA GLU A 52 7.54 -6.07 -7.55
C GLU A 52 6.73 -5.20 -8.52
N GLU A 53 5.74 -5.75 -9.20
CA GLU A 53 4.89 -4.99 -10.13
C GLU A 53 4.06 -3.93 -9.40
N VAL A 54 3.43 -4.30 -8.28
CA VAL A 54 2.67 -3.36 -7.45
C VAL A 54 3.59 -2.24 -6.94
N GLN A 55 4.81 -2.56 -6.52
CA GLN A 55 5.76 -1.52 -6.08
C GLN A 55 6.10 -0.55 -7.22
N SER A 56 6.31 -1.04 -8.44
CA SER A 56 6.57 -0.19 -9.61
C SER A 56 5.38 0.73 -9.91
N VAL A 57 4.16 0.19 -9.87
CA VAL A 57 2.94 0.98 -10.12
C VAL A 57 2.75 2.06 -9.06
N ILE A 58 3.01 1.78 -7.78
CA ILE A 58 2.96 2.79 -6.71
C ILE A 58 3.86 3.99 -7.04
N LEU A 59 5.08 3.74 -7.53
CA LEU A 59 6.03 4.79 -7.93
C LEU A 59 5.53 5.58 -9.14
N ASP A 60 4.97 4.90 -10.15
CA ASP A 60 4.37 5.54 -11.34
C ASP A 60 3.16 6.42 -10.99
N LEU A 61 2.38 6.02 -9.96
CA LEU A 61 1.26 6.81 -9.45
C LEU A 61 1.70 8.05 -8.65
N GLY A 62 3.00 8.17 -8.35
CA GLY A 62 3.61 9.32 -7.68
C GLY A 62 3.62 9.25 -6.15
N PHE A 63 3.60 8.04 -5.57
CA PHE A 63 3.66 7.81 -4.12
C PHE A 63 5.06 7.41 -3.65
#